data_AF-A0A3S1SFJ3-F1
#
_entry.id   AF-A0A3S1SFJ3-F1
#
_cell.length_a   1.000
_cell.length_b   1.000
_cell.length_c   1.000
_cell.angle_alpha   90.00
_cell.angle_beta   90.00
_cell.angle_gamma   90.00
#
_symmetry.space_group_name_H-M   'P 1'
#
loop_
_entity.id
_entity.type
_entity.pdbx_description
1 polymer ?
#
loop_
_entity_poly.entity_id
_entity_poly.type
_entity_poly.pdbx_seq_one_letter_code
_entity_poly.pdbx_strand_id
1 'polypeptide(L)'
;MAKLGFRFNSPTGAIERAMKRNLEVMAKAATGAMTQAATSIKKEGRSDIVSGGFSRRFANSFRTNVYPKTGASLGAAALVFDTVPYFDIFETGGRVAGKPMLWLPLPSAPKRIGRQRMTAELYIKSVGPLFTINRPGKAPLLAANVGVSARTGKVGKLTSAKLRRGASGGGAKQAVPLFVGVDDVTLKKRFNL
;
A
#
# COMPACT_ATOMS: atom_id res chain seq x y z
N MET A 1 60.87 -47.11 -18.83
CA MET A 1 59.56 -46.42 -18.80
C MET A 1 59.75 -44.99 -19.27
N ALA A 2 59.27 -44.63 -20.46
CA ALA A 2 59.38 -43.26 -20.98
C ALA A 2 58.29 -42.38 -20.33
N LYS A 3 58.69 -41.30 -19.65
CA LYS A 3 57.75 -40.30 -19.12
C LYS A 3 57.10 -39.57 -20.29
N LEU A 4 55.78 -39.73 -20.43
CA LEU A 4 54.97 -38.96 -21.38
C LEU A 4 54.92 -37.50 -20.90
N GLY A 5 55.72 -36.63 -21.51
CA GLY A 5 55.73 -35.20 -21.24
C GLY A 5 54.79 -34.48 -22.21
N PHE A 6 53.62 -34.05 -21.74
CA PHE A 6 52.74 -33.22 -22.55
C PHE A 6 53.34 -31.81 -22.67
N ARG A 7 53.64 -31.37 -23.90
CA ARG A 7 54.00 -29.98 -24.20
C ARG A 7 52.72 -29.22 -24.56
N PHE A 8 52.25 -28.38 -23.64
CA PHE A 8 51.12 -27.50 -23.88
C PHE A 8 51.61 -26.21 -24.53
N ASN A 9 51.31 -26.00 -25.81
CA ASN A 9 51.67 -24.77 -26.53
C ASN A 9 50.38 -24.01 -26.89
N SER A 10 49.93 -23.15 -25.97
CA SER A 10 48.84 -22.20 -26.25
C SER A 10 49.44 -20.88 -26.68
N PRO A 11 48.90 -20.21 -27.72
CA PRO A 11 49.18 -18.79 -27.94
C PRO A 11 48.92 -18.04 -26.63
N THR A 12 49.82 -17.16 -26.24
CA THR A 12 49.72 -16.39 -24.99
C THR A 12 48.32 -15.76 -24.88
N GLY A 13 47.60 -16.04 -23.78
CA GLY A 13 46.25 -15.54 -23.54
C GLY A 13 45.08 -16.20 -24.31
N ALA A 14 45.29 -17.30 -25.05
CA ALA A 14 44.16 -17.99 -25.73
C ALA A 14 43.19 -18.66 -24.74
N ILE A 15 43.71 -19.31 -23.68
CA ILE A 15 42.89 -19.88 -22.60
C ILE A 15 42.11 -18.79 -21.87
N GLU A 16 42.76 -17.68 -21.51
CA GLU A 16 42.12 -16.55 -20.82
C GLU A 16 40.97 -15.97 -21.64
N ARG A 17 41.16 -15.81 -22.96
CA ARG A 17 40.09 -15.35 -23.86
C ARG A 17 38.93 -16.36 -23.94
N ALA A 18 39.22 -17.66 -23.96
CA ALA A 18 38.18 -18.69 -23.94
C ALA A 18 37.41 -18.69 -22.61
N MET A 19 38.11 -18.58 -21.47
CA MET A 19 37.49 -18.43 -20.15
C MET A 19 36.63 -17.17 -20.05
N LYS A 20 37.14 -16.01 -20.49
CA LYS A 20 36.38 -14.74 -20.48
C LYS A 20 35.10 -14.85 -21.30
N ARG A 21 35.15 -15.40 -22.52
CA ARG A 21 33.96 -15.64 -23.34
C ARG A 21 32.94 -16.55 -22.62
N ASN A 22 33.41 -17.64 -22.02
CA ASN A 22 32.53 -18.55 -21.29
C ASN A 22 31.89 -17.86 -20.08
N LEU A 23 32.66 -17.08 -19.32
CA LEU A 23 32.16 -16.30 -18.18
C LEU A 23 31.11 -15.28 -18.61
N GLU A 24 31.30 -14.60 -19.74
CA GLU A 24 30.31 -13.66 -20.28
C GLU A 24 29.00 -14.35 -20.68
N VAL A 25 29.08 -15.52 -21.32
CA VAL A 25 27.90 -16.31 -21.67
C VAL A 25 27.15 -16.75 -20.41
N MET A 26 27.87 -17.26 -19.42
CA MET A 26 27.27 -17.69 -18.15
C MET A 26 26.69 -16.52 -17.36
N ALA A 27 27.36 -15.37 -17.33
CA ALA A 27 26.84 -14.16 -16.70
C ALA A 27 25.55 -13.67 -17.36
N LYS A 28 25.48 -13.71 -18.70
CA LYS A 28 24.26 -13.38 -19.45
C LYS A 28 23.13 -14.35 -19.14
N ALA A 29 23.42 -15.65 -19.08
CA ALA A 29 22.44 -16.68 -18.72
C ALA A 29 21.92 -16.50 -17.28
N ALA A 30 22.82 -16.28 -16.31
CA ALA A 30 22.45 -16.02 -14.91
C ALA A 30 21.59 -14.76 -14.76
N THR A 31 21.98 -13.66 -15.42
CA THR A 31 21.22 -12.41 -15.40
C THR A 31 19.85 -12.58 -16.08
N GLY A 32 19.79 -13.32 -17.19
CA GLY A 32 18.55 -13.66 -17.89
C GLY A 32 17.61 -14.49 -17.03
N ALA A 33 18.13 -15.53 -16.36
CA ALA A 33 17.36 -16.37 -15.44
C ALA A 33 16.79 -15.55 -14.27
N MET A 34 17.59 -14.66 -13.66
CA MET A 34 17.10 -13.77 -12.60
C MET A 34 16.06 -12.78 -13.10
N THR A 35 16.19 -12.29 -14.34
CA THR A 35 15.19 -11.41 -14.96
C THR A 35 13.87 -12.14 -15.19
N GLN A 36 13.92 -13.37 -15.66
CA GLN A 36 12.74 -14.20 -15.85
C GLN A 36 12.06 -14.51 -14.51
N ALA A 37 12.83 -14.93 -13.49
CA ALA A 37 12.32 -15.19 -12.15
C ALA A 37 11.65 -13.94 -11.54
N ALA A 38 12.31 -12.78 -11.61
CA ALA A 38 11.77 -11.52 -11.13
C ALA A 38 10.49 -11.09 -11.88
N THR A 39 10.36 -11.44 -13.16
CA THR A 39 9.17 -11.15 -13.96
C THR A 39 8.00 -12.06 -13.56
N SER A 40 8.26 -13.35 -13.34
CA SER A 40 7.26 -14.31 -12.87
C SER A 40 6.76 -13.95 -11.48
N ILE A 41 7.66 -13.72 -10.51
CA ILE A 41 7.31 -13.28 -9.14
C ILE A 41 6.43 -12.02 -9.20
N LYS A 42 6.83 -11.01 -9.97
CA LYS A 42 6.03 -9.78 -10.11
C LYS A 42 4.64 -10.04 -10.68
N LYS A 43 4.53 -10.93 -11.66
CA LYS A 43 3.25 -11.24 -12.32
C LYS A 43 2.33 -12.01 -11.36
N GLU A 44 2.84 -13.07 -10.76
CA GLU A 44 2.10 -13.95 -9.85
C GLU A 44 1.70 -13.21 -8.58
N GLY A 45 2.63 -12.49 -7.94
CA GLY A 45 2.32 -11.71 -6.75
C GLY A 45 1.28 -10.63 -7.00
N ARG A 46 1.33 -9.96 -8.16
CA ARG A 46 0.28 -9.00 -8.54
C ARG A 46 -1.07 -9.66 -8.78
N SER A 47 -1.07 -10.86 -9.35
CA SER A 47 -2.30 -11.63 -9.54
C SER A 47 -2.90 -12.00 -8.19
N ASP A 48 -2.09 -12.50 -7.25
CA ASP A 48 -2.57 -12.90 -5.93
C ASP A 48 -3.11 -11.73 -5.11
N ILE A 49 -2.42 -10.57 -5.14
CA ILE A 49 -2.91 -9.33 -4.52
C ILE A 49 -4.29 -8.94 -5.06
N VAL A 50 -4.51 -9.05 -6.38
CA VAL A 50 -5.81 -8.74 -7.00
C VAL A 50 -6.86 -9.77 -6.60
N SER A 51 -6.52 -11.07 -6.56
CA SER A 51 -7.39 -12.14 -6.07
C SER A 51 -7.81 -11.92 -4.61
N GLY A 52 -6.93 -11.33 -3.80
CA GLY A 52 -7.22 -10.90 -2.42
C GLY A 52 -8.21 -9.72 -2.31
N GLY A 53 -8.68 -9.17 -3.43
CA GLY A 53 -9.68 -8.10 -3.52
C GLY A 53 -9.08 -6.69 -3.60
N PHE A 54 -7.78 -6.54 -3.86
CA PHE A 54 -7.16 -5.24 -4.01
C PHE A 54 -7.20 -4.71 -5.44
N SER A 55 -7.15 -3.38 -5.55
CA SER A 55 -7.11 -2.71 -6.86
C SER A 55 -5.79 -2.98 -7.59
N ARG A 56 -5.82 -2.91 -8.93
CA ARG A 56 -4.60 -2.94 -9.77
C ARG A 56 -3.56 -1.88 -9.36
N ARG A 57 -4.01 -0.71 -8.86
CA ARG A 57 -3.12 0.35 -8.36
C ARG A 57 -2.33 -0.11 -7.13
N PHE A 58 -2.96 -0.87 -6.24
CA PHE A 58 -2.30 -1.44 -5.06
C PHE A 58 -1.37 -2.57 -5.48
N ALA A 59 -1.80 -3.50 -6.34
CA ALA A 59 -0.90 -4.54 -6.88
C ALA A 59 0.35 -3.93 -7.56
N ASN A 60 0.22 -2.78 -8.23
CA ASN A 60 1.35 -2.08 -8.84
C ASN A 60 2.39 -1.52 -7.86
N SER A 61 2.11 -1.47 -6.55
CA SER A 61 3.14 -1.15 -5.54
C SER A 61 4.12 -2.29 -5.32
N PHE A 62 3.73 -3.54 -5.59
CA PHE A 62 4.63 -4.70 -5.59
C PHE A 62 5.56 -4.65 -6.80
N ARG A 63 6.86 -4.64 -6.53
CA ARG A 63 7.93 -4.35 -7.49
C ARG A 63 9.07 -5.33 -7.33
N THR A 64 9.76 -5.55 -8.45
CA THR A 64 10.98 -6.33 -8.52
C THR A 64 12.04 -5.52 -9.24
N ASN A 65 13.29 -5.62 -8.77
CA ASN A 65 14.46 -4.99 -9.33
C ASN A 65 15.56 -6.03 -9.53
N VAL A 66 16.03 -6.21 -10.76
CA VAL A 66 17.16 -7.10 -11.05
C VAL A 66 18.45 -6.30 -11.03
N TYR A 67 19.51 -6.92 -10.49
CA TYR A 67 20.87 -6.39 -10.43
C TYR A 67 21.86 -7.39 -11.06
N PRO A 68 22.93 -6.89 -11.73
CA PRO A 68 23.23 -5.48 -11.94
C PRO A 68 22.24 -4.79 -12.89
N LYS A 69 22.11 -3.46 -12.79
CA LYS A 69 21.20 -2.68 -13.66
C LYS A 69 21.70 -2.59 -15.10
N THR A 70 23.01 -2.70 -15.27
CA THR A 70 23.72 -2.62 -16.55
C THR A 70 24.76 -3.72 -16.60
N GLY A 71 24.92 -4.33 -17.77
CA GLY A 71 25.80 -5.49 -17.96
C GLY A 71 25.18 -6.78 -17.44
N ALA A 72 26.02 -7.82 -17.37
CA ALA A 72 25.64 -9.15 -16.89
C ALA A 72 26.61 -9.58 -15.79
N SER A 73 26.11 -10.34 -14.82
CA SER A 73 26.90 -10.87 -13.71
C SER A 73 26.53 -12.33 -13.44
N LEU A 74 27.51 -13.13 -13.03
CA LEU A 74 27.25 -14.44 -12.44
C LEU A 74 26.49 -14.34 -11.12
N GLY A 75 26.76 -13.28 -10.35
CA GLY A 75 26.06 -12.95 -9.10
C GLY A 75 24.83 -12.06 -9.34
N ALA A 76 24.07 -12.31 -10.40
CA ALA A 76 22.84 -11.58 -10.63
C ALA A 76 21.84 -11.84 -9.49
N ALA A 77 21.08 -10.83 -9.08
CA ALA A 77 20.14 -10.92 -7.97
C ALA A 77 18.85 -10.16 -8.26
N ALA A 78 17.74 -10.60 -7.67
CA ALA A 78 16.45 -9.92 -7.75
C ALA A 78 16.02 -9.42 -6.36
N LEU A 79 15.79 -8.11 -6.24
CA LEU A 79 15.20 -7.47 -5.07
C LEU A 79 13.70 -7.36 -5.26
N VAL A 80 12.93 -7.97 -4.36
CA VAL A 80 11.47 -7.91 -4.31
C VAL A 80 11.06 -6.99 -3.17
N PHE A 81 10.15 -6.05 -3.43
CA PHE A 81 9.73 -5.07 -2.44
C PHE A 81 8.38 -4.45 -2.81
N ASP A 82 7.72 -3.84 -1.83
CA ASP A 82 6.55 -3.01 -2.05
C ASP A 82 6.83 -1.54 -1.66
N THR A 83 5.94 -0.62 -2.06
CA THR A 83 6.07 0.81 -1.75
C THR A 83 5.00 1.31 -0.78
N VAL A 84 4.22 0.43 -0.15
CA VAL A 84 3.08 0.77 0.70
C VAL A 84 3.44 0.42 2.15
N PRO A 85 3.55 1.40 3.06
CA PRO A 85 4.03 1.14 4.43
C PRO A 85 3.22 0.12 5.24
N TYR A 86 1.96 -0.08 4.89
CA TYR A 86 1.04 -0.99 5.57
C TYR A 86 0.73 -2.24 4.73
N PHE A 87 1.59 -2.61 3.79
CA PHE A 87 1.37 -3.76 2.91
C PHE A 87 1.35 -5.09 3.68
N ASP A 88 2.34 -5.28 4.57
CA ASP A 88 2.57 -6.51 5.34
C ASP A 88 1.36 -6.97 6.17
N ILE A 89 0.57 -6.04 6.71
CA ILE A 89 -0.63 -6.37 7.51
C ILE A 89 -1.67 -7.18 6.73
N PHE A 90 -1.63 -7.13 5.39
CA PHE A 90 -2.53 -7.89 4.53
C PHE A 90 -1.98 -9.25 4.13
N GLU A 91 -0.68 -9.48 4.31
CA GLU A 91 -0.01 -10.76 4.08
C GLU A 91 0.01 -11.61 5.35
N THR A 92 0.21 -10.99 6.51
CA THR A 92 0.24 -11.67 7.81
C THR A 92 -1.14 -11.67 8.49
N GLY A 93 -1.95 -10.63 8.24
CA GLY A 93 -3.10 -10.32 9.08
C GLY A 93 -2.65 -9.70 10.41
N GLY A 94 -3.57 -9.12 11.16
CA GLY A 94 -3.25 -8.58 12.47
C GLY A 94 -4.26 -7.58 13.01
N ARG A 95 -3.94 -7.01 14.16
CA ARG A 95 -4.80 -6.06 14.88
C ARG A 95 -4.30 -4.64 14.70
N VAL A 96 -5.18 -3.75 14.25
CA VAL A 96 -4.93 -2.31 14.18
C VAL A 96 -5.74 -1.64 15.29
N ALA A 97 -5.05 -1.04 16.26
CA ALA A 97 -5.67 -0.32 17.36
C ALA A 97 -5.45 1.19 17.23
N GLY A 98 -6.40 1.98 17.72
CA GLY A 98 -6.23 3.43 17.86
C GLY A 98 -5.66 3.83 19.21
N LYS A 99 -5.18 5.07 19.32
CA LYS A 99 -4.79 5.70 20.59
C LYS A 99 -5.40 7.10 20.66
N PRO A 100 -6.47 7.35 21.46
CA PRO A 100 -7.15 6.41 22.35
C PRO A 100 -8.11 5.43 21.64
N MET A 101 -8.69 5.81 20.50
CA MET A 101 -9.62 4.98 19.71
C MET A 101 -9.35 5.14 18.21
N LEU A 102 -9.76 4.15 17.43
CA LEU A 102 -9.78 4.20 15.97
C LEU A 102 -11.12 4.78 15.50
N TRP A 103 -11.06 5.97 14.91
CA TRP A 103 -12.24 6.66 14.40
C TRP A 103 -12.52 6.29 12.93
N LEU A 104 -13.51 5.43 12.72
CA LEU A 104 -13.90 4.96 11.41
C LEU A 104 -14.99 5.84 10.80
N PRO A 105 -14.86 6.27 9.53
CA PRO A 105 -15.87 7.09 8.88
C PRO A 105 -17.15 6.30 8.60
N LEU A 106 -18.29 6.87 8.98
CA LEU A 106 -19.62 6.38 8.64
C LEU A 106 -20.02 6.82 7.21
N PRO A 107 -21.07 6.25 6.60
CA PRO A 107 -21.56 6.67 5.29
C PRO A 107 -21.97 8.16 5.21
N SER A 108 -22.30 8.76 6.36
CA SER A 108 -22.57 10.18 6.54
C SER A 108 -21.31 11.05 6.50
N ALA A 109 -20.11 10.49 6.73
CA ALA A 109 -18.89 11.26 6.58
C ALA A 109 -18.66 11.63 5.11
N PRO A 110 -18.23 12.88 4.82
CA PRO A 110 -17.71 13.21 3.49
C PRO A 110 -16.57 12.27 3.12
N LYS A 111 -16.56 11.69 1.91
CA LYS A 111 -15.53 10.72 1.49
C LYS A 111 -14.11 11.31 1.49
N ARG A 112 -14.00 12.61 1.22
CA ARG A 112 -12.75 13.36 1.04
C ARG A 112 -12.93 14.83 1.40
N ILE A 113 -11.82 15.49 1.70
CA ILE A 113 -11.68 16.94 1.65
C ILE A 113 -10.41 17.27 0.86
N GLY A 114 -10.56 18.09 -0.18
CA GLY A 114 -9.52 18.25 -1.19
C GLY A 114 -9.10 16.90 -1.78
N ARG A 115 -7.80 16.60 -1.73
CA ARG A 115 -7.21 15.35 -2.24
C ARG A 115 -7.09 14.24 -1.19
N GLN A 116 -7.34 14.53 0.08
CA GLN A 116 -7.14 13.59 1.20
C GLN A 116 -8.44 12.86 1.55
N ARG A 117 -8.29 11.60 2.00
CA ARG A 117 -9.41 10.85 2.59
C ARG A 117 -9.80 11.51 3.91
N MET A 118 -11.09 11.55 4.18
CA MET A 118 -11.60 12.17 5.40
C MET A 118 -11.21 11.33 6.62
N THR A 119 -10.63 12.00 7.62
CA THR A 119 -10.37 11.47 8.95
C THR A 119 -10.98 12.42 10.00
N ALA A 120 -11.18 11.95 11.22
CA ALA A 120 -11.71 12.80 12.30
C ALA A 120 -10.78 14.01 12.55
N GLU A 121 -9.47 13.79 12.59
CA GLU A 121 -8.48 14.85 12.75
C GLU A 121 -8.53 15.87 11.60
N LEU A 122 -8.62 15.40 10.36
CA LEU A 122 -8.68 16.27 9.19
C LEU A 122 -9.99 17.08 9.17
N TYR A 123 -11.10 16.48 9.59
CA TYR A 123 -12.38 17.19 9.74
C TYR A 123 -12.24 18.36 10.72
N ILE A 124 -11.67 18.10 11.90
CA ILE A 124 -11.46 19.12 12.93
C ILE A 124 -10.63 20.28 12.38
N LYS A 125 -9.53 19.96 11.67
CA LYS A 125 -8.62 20.96 11.08
C LYS A 125 -9.25 21.78 9.94
N SER A 126 -10.15 21.20 9.14
CA SER A 126 -10.57 21.79 7.86
C SER A 126 -12.03 22.22 7.77
N VAL A 127 -12.86 21.77 8.71
CA VAL A 127 -14.31 22.03 8.72
C VAL A 127 -14.74 22.65 10.04
N GLY A 128 -14.44 22.00 11.16
CA GLY A 128 -14.80 22.49 12.49
C GLY A 128 -14.93 21.39 13.53
N PRO A 129 -15.35 21.74 14.76
CA PRO A 129 -15.28 20.84 15.90
C PRO A 129 -16.19 19.62 15.74
N LEU A 130 -15.71 18.49 16.26
CA LEU A 130 -16.49 17.28 16.48
C LEU A 130 -16.83 17.17 17.96
N PHE A 131 -17.99 16.62 18.28
CA PHE A 131 -18.38 16.31 19.66
C PHE A 131 -18.83 14.86 19.78
N THR A 132 -18.62 14.30 20.96
CA THR A 132 -18.91 12.89 21.21
C THR A 132 -20.38 12.70 21.56
N ILE A 133 -20.99 11.66 21.00
CA ILE A 133 -22.30 11.15 21.39
C ILE A 133 -22.08 9.77 22.00
N ASN A 134 -22.29 9.68 23.31
CA ASN A 134 -22.22 8.44 24.06
C ASN A 134 -23.61 7.81 24.12
N ARG A 135 -23.66 6.50 23.90
CA ARG A 135 -24.90 5.72 23.93
C ARG A 135 -24.66 4.50 24.82
N PRO A 136 -25.52 4.22 25.81
CA PRO A 136 -25.33 3.06 26.68
C PRO A 136 -25.13 1.78 25.89
N GLY A 137 -24.06 1.03 26.20
CA GLY A 137 -23.74 -0.25 25.56
C GLY A 137 -23.36 -0.18 24.07
N LYS A 138 -23.11 1.01 23.51
CA LYS A 138 -22.74 1.18 22.09
C LYS A 138 -21.44 1.97 21.94
N ALA A 139 -20.73 1.68 20.85
CA ALA A 139 -19.55 2.43 20.44
C ALA A 139 -19.83 3.95 20.40
N PRO A 140 -18.89 4.77 20.91
CA PRO A 140 -19.01 6.22 20.90
C PRO A 140 -19.01 6.72 19.46
N LEU A 141 -19.76 7.79 19.22
CA LEU A 141 -19.83 8.44 17.92
C LEU A 141 -19.20 9.82 17.99
N LEU A 142 -18.49 10.23 16.95
CA LEU A 142 -18.19 11.65 16.74
C LEU A 142 -19.19 12.22 15.76
N ALA A 143 -19.89 13.26 16.21
CA ALA A 143 -20.86 13.99 15.42
C ALA A 143 -20.39 15.41 15.14
N ALA A 144 -20.94 15.97 14.07
CA ALA A 144 -20.79 17.38 13.75
C ALA A 144 -22.16 18.04 13.63
N ASN A 145 -22.18 19.34 13.87
CA ASN A 145 -23.32 20.16 13.49
C ASN A 145 -23.29 20.39 11.99
N VAL A 146 -24.41 20.13 11.32
CA VAL A 146 -24.59 20.34 9.88
C VAL A 146 -25.72 21.34 9.68
N GLY A 147 -25.49 22.35 8.83
CA GLY A 147 -26.53 23.30 8.46
C GLY A 147 -27.67 22.62 7.68
N VAL A 148 -28.90 22.85 8.11
CA VAL A 148 -30.12 22.36 7.47
C VAL A 148 -30.93 23.50 6.85
N SER A 149 -31.90 23.15 6.01
CA SER A 149 -32.86 24.13 5.48
C SER A 149 -33.75 24.62 6.62
N ALA A 150 -33.86 25.94 6.80
CA ALA A 150 -34.77 26.52 7.79
C ALA A 150 -36.25 26.19 7.50
N ARG A 151 -36.58 25.93 6.23
CA ARG A 151 -37.96 25.61 5.82
C ARG A 151 -38.35 24.17 6.13
N THR A 152 -37.44 23.21 5.98
CA THR A 152 -37.77 21.78 6.09
C THR A 152 -37.11 21.07 7.28
N GLY A 153 -36.10 21.67 7.91
CA GLY A 153 -35.38 21.09 9.05
C GLY A 153 -34.55 19.83 8.73
N LYS A 154 -34.58 19.31 7.50
CA LYS A 154 -33.97 18.03 7.15
C LYS A 154 -32.53 18.17 6.67
N VAL A 155 -31.67 17.24 7.11
CA VAL A 155 -30.34 17.00 6.51
C VAL A 155 -30.53 16.32 5.15
N GLY A 156 -30.57 17.13 4.08
CA GLY A 156 -30.44 16.61 2.71
C GLY A 156 -29.01 16.14 2.41
N LYS A 157 -28.63 16.07 1.12
CA LYS A 157 -27.25 15.73 0.70
C LYS A 157 -26.21 16.55 1.48
N LEU A 158 -25.26 15.85 2.10
CA LEU A 158 -24.16 16.44 2.86
C LEU A 158 -23.15 17.07 1.90
N THR A 159 -22.99 18.38 2.00
CA THR A 159 -22.04 19.17 1.20
C THR A 159 -21.08 19.91 2.12
N SER A 160 -19.88 20.20 1.62
CA SER A 160 -18.88 20.99 2.36
C SER A 160 -19.43 22.31 2.89
N ALA A 161 -20.28 22.99 2.11
CA ALA A 161 -20.94 24.22 2.52
C ALA A 161 -21.85 24.03 3.75
N LYS A 162 -22.64 22.95 3.81
CA LYS A 162 -23.51 22.66 4.96
C LYS A 162 -22.70 22.26 6.19
N LEU A 163 -21.64 21.50 6.01
CA LEU A 163 -20.74 21.13 7.10
C LEU A 163 -20.07 22.37 7.72
N ARG A 164 -19.54 23.27 6.88
CA ARG A 164 -18.93 24.53 7.34
C ARG A 164 -19.96 25.48 7.98
N ARG A 165 -21.16 25.58 7.41
CA ARG A 165 -22.25 26.38 8.00
C ARG A 165 -22.66 25.87 9.38
N GLY A 166 -22.77 24.55 9.52
CA GLY A 166 -23.10 23.94 10.81
C GLY A 166 -21.97 24.11 11.83
N ALA A 167 -20.71 24.03 11.38
CA ALA A 167 -19.54 24.30 12.21
C ALA A 167 -19.42 25.78 12.65
N SER A 168 -19.77 26.73 11.77
CA SER A 168 -19.74 28.17 12.08
C SER A 168 -20.91 28.64 12.95
N GLY A 169 -21.83 27.74 13.31
CA GLY A 169 -22.94 28.02 14.24
C GLY A 169 -24.10 28.83 13.66
N GLY A 170 -24.11 29.14 12.36
CA GLY A 170 -25.12 29.98 11.72
C GLY A 170 -26.37 29.21 11.26
N GLY A 171 -27.55 29.66 11.69
CA GLY A 171 -28.85 29.15 11.23
C GLY A 171 -29.25 27.77 11.78
N ALA A 172 -30.31 27.20 11.23
CA ALA A 172 -30.82 25.89 11.64
C ALA A 172 -29.77 24.79 11.41
N LYS A 173 -29.53 23.95 12.42
CA LYS A 173 -28.51 22.89 12.42
C LYS A 173 -29.04 21.59 13.00
N GLN A 174 -28.45 20.48 12.56
CA GLN A 174 -28.74 19.15 13.09
C GLN A 174 -27.42 18.42 13.38
N ALA A 175 -27.39 17.69 14.50
CA ALA A 175 -26.29 16.81 14.84
C ALA A 175 -26.30 15.57 13.93
N VAL A 176 -25.21 15.35 13.20
CA VAL A 176 -25.04 14.20 12.32
C VAL A 176 -23.79 13.44 12.75
N PRO A 177 -23.92 12.17 13.16
CA PRO A 177 -22.77 11.30 13.40
C PRO A 177 -21.95 11.15 12.12
N LEU A 178 -20.64 11.33 12.19
CA LEU A 178 -19.72 11.18 11.06
C LEU A 178 -18.73 10.03 11.27
N PHE A 179 -18.32 9.76 12.51
CA PHE A 179 -17.39 8.68 12.81
C PHE A 179 -17.87 7.82 13.95
N VAL A 180 -17.46 6.55 13.96
CA VAL A 180 -17.63 5.62 15.08
C VAL A 180 -16.26 5.26 15.65
N GLY A 181 -16.15 5.27 16.97
CA GLY A 181 -14.93 4.90 17.69
C GLY A 181 -14.94 3.41 17.99
N VAL A 182 -13.88 2.72 17.60
CA VAL A 182 -13.61 1.33 17.98
C VAL A 182 -12.22 1.25 18.58
N ASP A 183 -11.97 0.34 19.52
CA ASP A 183 -10.66 0.21 20.15
C ASP A 183 -9.66 -0.37 19.14
N ASP A 184 -10.05 -1.45 18.49
CA ASP A 184 -9.27 -2.12 17.47
C ASP A 184 -10.12 -2.74 16.35
N VAL A 185 -9.44 -3.06 15.24
CA VAL A 185 -9.99 -3.83 14.14
C VAL A 185 -9.01 -4.96 13.83
N THR A 186 -9.53 -6.18 13.76
CA THR A 186 -8.76 -7.34 13.33
C THR A 186 -8.89 -7.51 11.81
N LEU A 187 -7.75 -7.45 11.12
CA LEU A 187 -7.60 -7.67 9.69
C LEU A 187 -7.19 -9.13 9.45
N LYS A 188 -7.90 -9.80 8.54
CA LYS A 188 -7.54 -11.14 8.06
C LYS A 188 -6.43 -11.02 7.01
N LYS A 189 -5.58 -12.04 6.91
CA LYS A 189 -4.71 -12.27 5.74
C LYS A 189 -5.56 -12.26 4.46
N ARG A 190 -5.04 -11.64 3.41
CA ARG A 190 -5.75 -11.40 2.14
C ARG A 190 -5.04 -11.96 0.92
N PHE A 191 -3.72 -12.03 0.95
CA PHE A 191 -2.87 -12.58 -0.11
C PHE A 191 -1.63 -13.22 0.53
N ASN A 192 -0.86 -13.98 -0.22
CA ASN A 192 0.31 -14.73 0.20
C ASN A 192 1.42 -14.62 -0.85
N LEU A 193 2.53 -13.97 -0.49
CA LEU A 193 3.62 -13.67 -1.42
C LEU A 193 4.91 -14.42 -1.07
#